data_AF-A0A4Q3TAD4-F1
#
_entry.id   AF-A0A4Q3TAD4-F1
#
_cell.length_a   1.000
_cell.length_b   1.000
_cell.length_c   1.000
_cell.angle_alpha   90.00
_cell.angle_beta   90.00
_cell.angle_gamma   90.00
#
_symmetry.space_group_name_H-M   'P 1'
#
loop_
_entity.id
_entity.type
_entity.pdbx_description
1 polymer ?
#
loop_
_entity_poly.entity_id
_entity_poly.type
_entity_poly.pdbx_seq_one_letter_code
_entity_poly.pdbx_strand_id
1 'polypeptide(L)'
;MRWITPHLKSSLLGLLSGGDATPAVKENRTESIRQIMLNELGEFGERHYPKIALRVRYAQDAQGLWYARGDVMAVLSAMQGETIARQKVGTITKMFEGLLPGSLGSRRSSLN
;
A
#
# COMPACT_ATOMS: atom_id res chain seq x y z
N MET A 1 -40.32 9.13 23.49
CA MET A 1 -38.99 9.05 24.15
C MET A 1 -38.00 8.46 23.18
N ARG A 2 -37.04 9.24 22.68
CA ARG A 2 -35.99 8.81 21.75
C ARG A 2 -34.77 8.41 22.57
N TRP A 3 -34.36 7.14 22.51
CA TRP A 3 -33.10 6.68 23.09
C TRP A 3 -32.00 6.80 22.04
N ILE A 4 -30.99 7.60 22.38
CA ILE A 4 -29.73 7.73 21.65
C ILE A 4 -28.81 6.65 22.21
N THR A 5 -28.42 5.68 21.40
CA THR A 5 -27.35 4.73 21.74
C THR A 5 -26.08 5.12 20.97
N PRO A 6 -25.05 5.67 21.63
CA PRO A 6 -23.77 5.89 20.97
C PRO A 6 -22.96 4.58 20.96
N HIS A 7 -22.58 4.14 19.77
CA HIS A 7 -21.55 3.13 19.54
C HIS A 7 -20.20 3.64 20.03
N LEU A 8 -19.74 3.17 21.19
CA LEU A 8 -18.48 3.65 21.80
C LEU A 8 -17.73 2.54 22.53
N LYS A 9 -17.57 1.36 21.90
CA LYS A 9 -16.83 0.24 22.52
C LYS A 9 -15.70 -0.38 21.69
N SER A 10 -15.30 0.19 20.55
CA SER A 10 -14.30 -0.47 19.70
C SER A 10 -12.84 -0.04 19.94
N SER A 11 -12.56 0.91 20.83
CA SER A 11 -11.24 1.60 20.87
C SER A 11 -10.27 1.23 22.00
N LEU A 12 -10.59 0.30 22.90
CA LEU A 12 -9.69 -0.02 24.03
C LEU A 12 -9.01 -1.40 23.95
N LEU A 13 -9.34 -2.23 22.96
CA LEU A 13 -8.79 -3.58 22.83
C LEU A 13 -7.56 -3.70 21.91
N GLY A 14 -6.98 -2.58 21.46
CA GLY A 14 -5.77 -2.59 20.61
C GLY A 14 -4.45 -2.65 21.38
N LEU A 15 -4.46 -2.42 22.70
CA LEU A 15 -3.23 -2.14 23.46
C LEU A 15 -2.66 -3.35 24.23
N LEU A 16 -3.29 -4.53 24.15
CA LEU A 16 -2.79 -5.74 24.82
C LEU A 16 -2.52 -6.92 23.88
N SER A 17 -2.72 -6.76 22.57
CA SER A 17 -2.50 -7.83 21.62
C SER A 17 -1.11 -7.72 21.00
N GLY A 18 -0.16 -8.47 21.55
CA GLY A 18 1.05 -8.90 20.83
C GLY A 18 0.72 -9.88 19.71
N GLY A 19 -0.28 -9.57 18.88
CA GLY A 19 -0.79 -10.42 17.81
C GLY A 19 -1.46 -9.56 16.75
N ASP A 20 -0.96 -9.68 15.52
CA ASP A 20 -1.47 -9.18 14.24
C ASP A 20 -2.27 -7.87 14.24
N ALA A 21 -1.75 -6.87 13.51
CA ALA A 21 -2.43 -5.60 13.27
C ALA A 21 -3.90 -5.81 12.86
N THR A 22 -4.80 -5.08 13.54
CA THR A 22 -6.25 -5.16 13.29
C THR A 22 -6.56 -4.84 11.81
N PRO A 23 -7.66 -5.38 11.26
CA PRO A 23 -8.02 -5.14 9.85
C PRO A 23 -8.11 -3.64 9.51
N ALA A 24 -8.60 -2.80 10.43
CA ALA A 24 -8.65 -1.36 10.24
C ALA A 24 -7.26 -0.71 10.12
N VAL A 25 -6.27 -1.16 10.90
CA VAL A 25 -4.89 -0.67 10.78
C VAL A 25 -4.25 -1.12 9.46
N LYS A 26 -4.53 -2.35 9.02
CA LYS A 26 -4.06 -2.86 7.72
C LYS A 26 -4.66 -2.07 6.56
N GLU A 27 -5.94 -1.72 6.63
CA GLU A 27 -6.61 -0.90 5.62
C GLU A 27 -6.01 0.52 5.56
N ASN A 28 -5.85 1.18 6.71
CA ASN A 28 -5.23 2.51 6.76
C ASN A 28 -3.80 2.54 6.20
N ARG A 29 -3.01 1.50 6.49
CA ARG A 29 -1.67 1.36 5.90
C ARG A 29 -1.73 1.12 4.39
N THR A 30 -2.68 0.30 3.93
CA THR A 30 -2.91 0.06 2.50
C THR A 30 -3.25 1.35 1.77
N GLU A 31 -4.14 2.16 2.34
CA GLU A 31 -4.52 3.46 1.77
C GLU A 31 -3.35 4.46 1.79
N SER A 32 -2.53 4.46 2.85
CA SER A 32 -1.32 5.29 2.91
C SER A 32 -0.35 4.95 1.76
N ILE A 33 -0.16 3.66 1.47
CA ILE A 33 0.68 3.21 0.35
C ILE A 33 0.07 3.65 -0.98
N ARG A 34 -1.25 3.53 -1.14
CA ARG A 34 -1.97 3.98 -2.34
C ARG A 34 -1.72 5.44 -2.62
N GLN A 35 -1.90 6.30 -1.62
CA GLN A 35 -1.69 7.74 -1.75
C GLN A 35 -0.25 8.07 -2.11
N ILE A 36 0.73 7.40 -1.50
CA ILE A 36 2.14 7.57 -1.84
C ILE A 36 2.40 7.19 -3.30
N MET A 37 1.90 6.04 -3.77
CA MET A 37 2.05 5.64 -5.17
C MET A 37 1.42 6.66 -6.13
N LEU A 38 0.22 7.16 -5.83
CA LEU A 38 -0.46 8.16 -6.65
C LEU A 38 0.30 9.50 -6.65
N ASN A 39 0.82 9.93 -5.51
CA ASN A 39 1.62 11.15 -5.39
C ASN A 39 2.93 11.05 -6.20
N GLU A 40 3.57 9.88 -6.19
CA GLU A 40 4.79 9.62 -6.97
C GLU A 40 4.52 9.61 -8.49
N LEU A 41 3.35 9.11 -8.91
CA LEU A 41 2.91 9.21 -10.30
C LEU A 41 2.59 10.66 -10.69
N GLY A 42 1.94 11.41 -9.80
CA GLY A 42 1.55 12.80 -10.00
C GLY A 42 0.72 13.03 -11.26
N GLU A 43 0.63 14.29 -11.68
CA GLU A 43 -0.11 14.67 -12.89
C GLU A 43 0.47 14.02 -14.16
N PHE A 44 1.79 13.85 -14.21
CA PHE A 44 2.45 13.22 -15.35
C PHE A 44 1.94 11.78 -15.55
N GLY A 45 1.92 10.98 -14.48
CA GLY A 45 1.45 9.61 -14.51
C GLY A 45 -0.04 9.50 -14.82
N GLU A 46 -0.86 10.42 -14.29
CA GLU A 46 -2.29 10.47 -14.62
C GLU A 46 -2.53 10.80 -16.09
N ARG A 47 -1.75 11.71 -16.68
CA ARG A 47 -1.92 12.15 -18.07
C ARG A 47 -1.38 11.14 -19.09
N HIS A 48 -0.18 10.59 -18.86
CA HIS A 48 0.51 9.72 -19.83
C HIS A 48 0.22 8.23 -19.60
N TYR A 49 -0.11 7.86 -18.36
CA TYR A 49 -0.34 6.46 -17.96
C TYR A 49 -1.65 6.31 -17.16
N PRO A 50 -2.80 6.80 -17.66
CA PRO A 50 -4.06 6.83 -16.90
C PRO A 50 -4.50 5.44 -16.44
N LYS A 51 -4.27 4.40 -17.24
CA LYS A 51 -4.59 3.01 -16.88
C LYS A 51 -3.85 2.54 -15.62
N ILE A 52 -2.58 2.94 -15.46
CA ILE A 52 -1.76 2.56 -14.32
C ILE A 52 -2.20 3.34 -13.08
N ALA A 53 -2.45 4.65 -13.22
CA ALA A 53 -2.98 5.48 -12.14
C ALA A 53 -4.33 4.95 -11.62
N LEU A 54 -5.26 4.59 -12.52
CA LEU A 54 -6.54 3.99 -12.16
C LEU A 54 -6.36 2.63 -11.46
N ARG A 55 -5.44 1.80 -11.93
CA ARG A 55 -5.15 0.51 -11.29
C ARG A 55 -4.66 0.66 -9.85
N VAL A 56 -3.80 1.66 -9.59
CA VAL A 56 -3.36 2.00 -8.23
C VAL A 56 -4.54 2.53 -7.41
N ARG A 57 -5.33 3.45 -7.98
CA ARG A 57 -6.47 4.10 -7.31
C ARG A 57 -7.55 3.10 -6.88
N TYR A 58 -7.83 2.09 -7.70
CA TYR A 58 -8.92 1.13 -7.46
C TYR A 58 -8.46 -0.27 -7.03
N ALA A 59 -7.18 -0.47 -6.74
CA ALA A 59 -6.70 -1.74 -6.19
C ALA A 59 -7.39 -2.02 -4.85
N GLN A 60 -8.05 -3.18 -4.75
CA GLN A 60 -8.95 -3.52 -3.63
C GLN A 60 -8.23 -3.71 -2.30
N ASP A 61 -6.96 -4.11 -2.33
CA ASP A 61 -6.20 -4.48 -1.14
C ASP A 61 -4.69 -4.27 -1.33
N ALA A 62 -3.93 -4.58 -0.27
CA ALA A 62 -2.47 -4.50 -0.28
C ALA A 62 -1.85 -5.39 -1.36
N GLN A 63 -2.44 -6.54 -1.67
CA GLN A 63 -1.95 -7.44 -2.71
C GLN A 63 -2.11 -6.84 -4.11
N GLY A 64 -3.26 -6.21 -4.39
CA GLY A 64 -3.48 -5.46 -5.63
C GLY A 64 -2.46 -4.34 -5.82
N LEU A 65 -2.18 -3.58 -4.77
CA LEU A 65 -1.13 -2.55 -4.79
C LEU A 65 0.27 -3.13 -4.96
N TRP A 66 0.57 -4.28 -4.34
CA TRP A 66 1.85 -4.97 -4.49
C TRP A 66 2.14 -5.33 -5.94
N TYR A 67 1.14 -5.88 -6.65
CA TYR A 67 1.28 -6.13 -8.09
C TYR A 67 1.31 -4.84 -8.90
N ALA A 68 0.58 -3.81 -8.46
CA ALA A 68 0.60 -2.52 -9.13
C ALA A 68 1.99 -1.84 -9.12
N ARG A 69 2.81 -2.14 -8.11
CA ARG A 69 4.17 -1.60 -7.90
C ARG A 69 5.10 -1.79 -9.11
N GLY A 70 4.97 -2.88 -9.86
CA GLY A 70 5.79 -3.13 -11.05
C GLY A 70 5.56 -2.10 -12.15
N ASP A 71 4.31 -1.74 -12.41
CA ASP A 71 4.01 -0.71 -13.41
C ASP A 71 4.33 0.69 -12.89
N VAL A 72 4.17 0.94 -11.59
CA VAL A 72 4.64 2.19 -10.96
C VAL A 72 6.14 2.37 -11.18
N MET A 73 6.94 1.31 -11.04
CA MET A 73 8.37 1.34 -11.37
C MET A 73 8.62 1.71 -12.83
N ALA A 74 7.87 1.12 -13.77
CA ALA A 74 8.02 1.43 -15.18
C ALA A 74 7.72 2.91 -15.49
N VAL A 75 6.64 3.45 -14.92
CA VAL A 75 6.27 4.87 -15.09
C VAL A 75 7.31 5.79 -14.47
N LEU A 76 7.74 5.52 -13.24
CA LEU A 76 8.79 6.30 -12.58
C LEU A 76 10.12 6.24 -13.32
N SER A 77 10.45 5.09 -13.93
CA SER A 77 11.67 4.95 -14.73
C SER A 77 11.60 5.80 -15.99
N ALA A 78 10.44 5.87 -16.65
CA ALA A 78 10.21 6.74 -17.79
C ALA A 78 10.23 8.24 -17.40
N MET A 79 9.81 8.59 -16.20
CA MET A 79 9.78 9.98 -15.70
C MET A 79 11.12 10.51 -15.22
N GLN A 80 11.86 9.69 -14.45
CA GLN A 80 12.97 10.14 -13.61
C GLN A 80 14.23 9.28 -13.79
N GLY A 81 14.18 8.28 -14.67
CA GLY A 81 15.24 7.30 -14.85
C GLY A 81 15.17 6.15 -13.84
N GLU A 82 15.77 5.02 -14.21
CA GLU A 82 15.64 3.76 -13.48
C GLU A 82 16.23 3.81 -12.06
N THR A 83 17.33 4.55 -11.85
CA THR A 83 17.99 4.64 -10.54
C THR A 83 17.08 5.28 -9.50
N ILE A 84 16.48 6.42 -9.82
CA ILE A 84 15.56 7.14 -8.91
C ILE A 84 14.28 6.32 -8.71
N ALA A 85 13.76 5.72 -9.78
CA ALA A 85 12.60 4.85 -9.71
C ALA A 85 12.83 3.67 -8.77
N ARG A 86 13.99 2.99 -8.87
CA ARG A 86 14.34 1.85 -8.01
C ARG A 86 14.40 2.25 -6.54
N GLN A 87 14.94 3.43 -6.23
CA GLN A 87 14.99 3.95 -4.86
C GLN A 87 13.58 4.20 -4.30
N LYS A 88 12.74 4.96 -5.03
CA LYS A 88 11.37 5.29 -4.62
C LYS A 88 10.52 4.03 -4.43
N VAL A 89 10.56 3.13 -5.41
CA VAL A 89 9.85 1.86 -5.37
C VAL A 89 10.40 0.96 -4.26
N GLY A 90 11.69 0.99 -3.98
CA GLY A 90 12.29 0.29 -2.83
C GLY A 90 11.73 0.76 -1.49
N THR A 91 11.59 2.08 -1.30
CA THR A 91 10.92 2.66 -0.13
C THR A 91 9.46 2.22 -0.04
N ILE A 92 8.73 2.28 -1.16
CA ILE A 92 7.33 1.80 -1.22
C ILE A 92 7.21 0.31 -0.86
N THR A 93 8.16 -0.51 -1.33
CA THR A 93 8.19 -1.96 -1.08
C THR A 93 8.24 -2.28 0.42
N LYS A 94 9.08 -1.55 1.17
CA LYS A 94 9.23 -1.76 2.63
C LYS A 94 7.93 -1.48 3.39
N MET A 95 7.06 -0.60 2.88
CA MET A 95 5.79 -0.28 3.54
C MET A 95 4.81 -1.46 3.56
N PHE A 96 4.96 -2.44 2.65
CA PHE A 96 4.15 -3.65 2.58
C PHE A 96 4.52 -4.71 3.63
N GLU A 97 5.61 -4.52 4.39
CA GLU A 97 6.02 -5.47 5.43
C GLU A 97 4.90 -5.66 6.47
N GLY A 98 4.51 -6.91 6.70
CA GLY A 98 3.39 -7.27 7.59
C GLY A 98 1.98 -6.99 7.05
N LEU A 99 1.84 -6.50 5.80
CA LEU A 99 0.54 -6.36 5.12
C LEU A 99 0.23 -7.53 4.19
N LEU A 100 1.26 -8.14 3.63
CA LEU A 100 1.12 -9.22 2.64
C LEU A 100 1.04 -10.59 3.32
N PRO A 101 0.28 -11.54 2.74
CA PRO A 101 0.37 -12.93 3.16
C PRO A 101 1.82 -13.43 3.04
N GLY A 102 2.22 -14.35 3.92
CA GLY A 102 3.62 -14.79 4.05
C GLY A 102 4.25 -15.31 2.75
N SER A 103 3.46 -15.79 1.80
CA SER A 103 3.87 -16.25 0.47
C SER A 103 4.33 -15.13 -0.48
N LEU A 104 3.89 -13.88 -0.24
CA LEU A 104 4.23 -12.71 -1.06
C LEU A 104 5.28 -11.81 -0.39
N GLY A 105 5.23 -11.70 0.94
CA GLY A 105 6.14 -10.85 1.73
C GLY A 105 7.55 -11.45 1.92
N SER A 106 7.77 -12.71 1.55
CA SER A 106 9.05 -13.38 1.75
C SER A 106 9.27 -14.46 0.69
N ARG A 107 9.96 -14.10 -0.40
CA ARG A 107 11.05 -14.97 -0.84
C ARG A 107 12.30 -14.48 -0.13
N ARG A 108 12.41 -14.76 1.18
CA ARG A 108 13.73 -14.90 1.81
C ARG A 108 14.45 -15.93 0.96
N SER A 109 15.39 -15.47 0.15
CA SER A 109 16.27 -16.35 -0.60
C SER A 109 16.95 -17.27 0.40
N SER A 110 16.64 -18.56 0.39
CA SER A 110 17.45 -19.57 1.06
C SER A 110 18.67 -19.82 0.16
N LEU A 111 19.54 -18.82 0.05
CA LEU A 111 20.84 -19.01 -0.58
C LEU A 111 21.89 -18.48 0.39
N ASN A 112 22.43 -19.46 1.11
CA ASN A 112 23.65 -19.50 1.93
C ASN A 112 23.62 -18.79 3.29
#